data_AF-A0A8J4VCG3-F1
#
_entry.id   AF-A0A8J4VCG3-F1
#
_cell.length_a   1.000
_cell.length_b   1.000
_cell.length_c   1.000
_cell.angle_alpha   90.00
_cell.angle_beta   90.00
_cell.angle_gamma   90.00
#
_symmetry.space_group_name_H-M   'P 1'
#
loop_
_entity.id
_entity.type
_entity.pdbx_description
1 polymer ?
#
loop_
_entity_poly.entity_id
_entity_poly.type
_entity_poly.pdbx_seq_one_letter_code
_entity_poly.pdbx_strand_id
1 'polypeptide(L)'
;MNLLSLCWKPFGQHDGERLDQIGVIGAANFVGREGRDGLLWYRDIGRYATGDFSLAVVQANLVLEDQFQIESGQFGTFVGVYDGHGGPEAARYVCDNMFNHLQATLAEVGGVVTADTIQRAFLQTEEGFTARVSESWSTRPNMATVGSCCLVGVIFQRTLFVANLGDSRVVLGKKVGNTGGIAAIQLSTEHNANFEDVRQELKELHPNDPQIVVLKHGVWRVKGIIQVSRSIGDVYMKHAQYNREPINAKFRLPEPMDMPIMSATPTIISHQLQANDSFLIFASDGLWEHLSNEKAVDIVHNHPRAGSAKRLVKAALQEAARKREMRYSDLRKIDKKKYMVYSRKRR
;
A
#
# COMPACT_ATOMS: atom_id res chain seq x y z
N MET A 1 -13.42 -22.31 -19.55
CA MET A 1 -12.71 -21.21 -20.23
C MET A 1 -11.53 -20.82 -19.35
N ASN A 2 -10.31 -21.11 -19.78
CA ASN A 2 -9.08 -20.76 -19.05
C ASN A 2 -8.92 -19.23 -19.06
N LEU A 3 -9.35 -18.57 -17.99
CA LEU A 3 -9.12 -17.13 -17.79
C LEU A 3 -7.67 -16.94 -17.34
N LEU A 4 -6.86 -16.53 -18.31
CA LEU A 4 -5.42 -16.40 -18.26
C LEU A 4 -4.92 -15.46 -17.16
N SER A 5 -3.88 -15.96 -16.47
CA SER A 5 -2.75 -15.23 -15.85
C SER A 5 -2.99 -14.47 -14.54
N LEU A 6 -2.62 -15.12 -13.43
CA LEU A 6 -2.08 -14.45 -12.23
C LEU A 6 -1.06 -13.39 -12.68
N CYS A 7 -1.38 -12.12 -12.51
CA CYS A 7 -0.51 -11.04 -12.97
C CYS A 7 0.64 -10.87 -11.96
N TRP A 8 1.67 -11.69 -12.13
CA TRP A 8 2.99 -11.59 -11.50
C TRP A 8 3.01 -11.43 -9.97
N LYS A 9 3.26 -12.54 -9.27
CA LYS A 9 3.66 -12.53 -7.85
C LYS A 9 5.19 -12.57 -7.75
N PRO A 10 5.90 -11.45 -7.56
CA PRO A 10 7.36 -11.50 -7.36
C PRO A 10 7.78 -12.20 -6.04
N PHE A 11 6.83 -12.41 -5.12
CA PHE A 11 7.03 -13.04 -3.82
C PHE A 11 6.07 -14.23 -3.62
N GLY A 12 6.09 -15.19 -4.54
CA GLY A 12 5.36 -16.46 -4.39
C GLY A 12 6.11 -17.48 -3.55
N GLN A 13 5.44 -17.96 -2.50
CA GLN A 13 5.66 -19.18 -1.69
C GLN A 13 7.06 -19.45 -1.11
N HIS A 14 7.15 -19.30 0.21
CA HIS A 14 8.10 -20.07 1.02
C HIS A 14 7.66 -21.54 1.00
N ASP A 15 8.27 -22.34 0.15
CA ASP A 15 8.58 -23.74 0.47
C ASP A 15 10.06 -23.93 0.20
N GLY A 16 10.78 -24.27 1.27
CA GLY A 16 12.24 -24.37 1.25
C GLY A 16 12.69 -25.61 0.50
N GLU A 17 12.98 -25.50 -0.79
CA GLU A 17 13.89 -26.41 -1.48
C GLU A 17 14.72 -25.68 -2.55
N ARG A 18 16.02 -25.99 -2.53
CA ARG A 18 17.09 -25.72 -3.50
C ARG A 18 16.81 -24.73 -4.63
N LEU A 19 17.53 -23.61 -4.58
CA LEU A 19 18.04 -22.92 -5.77
C LEU A 19 18.98 -23.88 -6.53
N ASP A 20 18.43 -24.68 -7.43
CA ASP A 20 19.19 -25.27 -8.55
C ASP A 20 18.26 -25.49 -9.76
N GLN A 21 18.65 -24.85 -10.86
CA GLN A 21 18.26 -25.07 -12.27
C GLN A 21 17.03 -25.96 -12.56
N ILE A 22 15.87 -25.35 -12.87
CA ILE A 22 14.87 -25.87 -13.84
C ILE A 22 14.21 -24.61 -14.44
N GLY A 23 14.33 -24.27 -15.73
CA GLY A 23 13.90 -25.06 -16.88
C GLY A 23 12.64 -24.41 -17.45
N VAL A 24 12.83 -23.53 -18.44
CA VAL A 24 11.77 -22.90 -19.24
C VAL A 24 10.88 -23.95 -19.88
N ILE A 25 9.60 -24.06 -19.51
CA ILE A 25 8.49 -24.49 -20.41
C ILE A 25 7.15 -23.93 -19.87
N GLY A 26 6.38 -23.18 -20.69
CA GLY A 26 4.97 -22.87 -20.42
C GLY A 26 4.47 -21.48 -20.81
N ALA A 27 4.54 -21.15 -22.11
CA ALA A 27 4.27 -19.84 -22.70
C ALA A 27 2.85 -19.24 -22.47
N ALA A 28 2.82 -17.98 -22.08
CA ALA A 28 2.02 -16.95 -22.75
C ALA A 28 2.92 -15.72 -22.97
N ASN A 29 2.93 -15.18 -24.19
CA ASN A 29 3.86 -14.12 -24.64
C ASN A 29 3.73 -12.82 -23.82
N PHE A 30 4.55 -12.65 -22.77
CA PHE A 30 4.67 -11.39 -22.03
C PHE A 30 5.78 -10.52 -22.64
N VAL A 31 5.38 -9.52 -23.42
CA VAL A 31 6.27 -8.53 -24.03
C VAL A 31 6.57 -7.43 -22.99
N GLY A 32 7.56 -7.65 -22.12
CA GLY A 32 7.95 -6.68 -21.10
C GLY A 32 9.34 -6.94 -20.53
N ARG A 33 10.21 -5.92 -20.48
CA ARG A 33 11.53 -6.05 -19.84
C ARG A 33 11.36 -6.03 -18.33
N GLU A 34 11.54 -7.18 -17.70
CA GLU A 34 11.72 -7.32 -16.26
C GLU A 34 13.20 -7.20 -15.90
N GLY A 35 13.48 -6.73 -14.69
CA GLY A 35 14.84 -6.69 -14.22
C GLY A 35 14.98 -6.35 -12.74
N ARG A 36 16.21 -6.57 -12.27
CA ARG A 36 16.66 -6.20 -10.94
C ARG A 36 17.94 -5.37 -11.07
N ASP A 37 17.98 -4.23 -10.40
CA ASP A 37 19.14 -3.35 -10.31
C ASP A 37 19.44 -3.09 -8.82
N GLY A 38 20.22 -4.00 -8.23
CA GLY A 38 20.49 -4.03 -6.79
C GLY A 38 19.23 -4.32 -5.97
N LEU A 39 18.74 -3.31 -5.25
CA LEU A 39 17.52 -3.36 -4.42
C LEU A 39 16.27 -2.86 -5.15
N LEU A 40 16.35 -2.59 -6.45
CA LEU A 40 15.23 -2.14 -7.27
C LEU A 40 14.79 -3.29 -8.17
N TRP A 41 13.54 -3.72 -8.03
CA TRP A 41 12.87 -4.64 -8.95
C TRP A 41 11.88 -3.86 -9.79
N TYR A 42 11.75 -4.21 -11.06
CA TYR A 42 10.84 -3.50 -11.95
C TYR A 42 10.38 -4.37 -13.11
N ARG A 43 9.22 -3.98 -13.66
CA ARG A 43 8.69 -4.42 -14.94
C ARG A 43 8.39 -3.16 -15.75
N ASP A 44 9.13 -2.96 -16.84
CA ASP A 44 9.05 -1.72 -17.59
C ASP A 44 7.66 -1.54 -18.21
N ILE A 45 7.10 -2.60 -18.79
CA ILE A 45 5.73 -2.62 -19.26
C ILE A 45 5.16 -4.04 -19.11
N GLY A 46 3.93 -4.15 -18.63
CA GLY A 46 3.13 -5.37 -18.62
C GLY A 46 1.76 -5.08 -19.19
N ARG A 47 1.02 -6.13 -19.54
CA ARG A 47 -0.36 -6.04 -20.07
C ARG A 47 -1.34 -6.67 -19.11
N TYR A 48 -2.53 -6.10 -19.05
CA TYR A 48 -3.68 -6.62 -18.32
C TYR A 48 -4.97 -6.36 -19.13
N ALA A 49 -6.13 -6.82 -18.65
CA ALA A 49 -7.34 -6.87 -19.47
C ALA A 49 -7.79 -5.51 -20.05
N THR A 50 -7.45 -4.39 -19.40
CA THR A 50 -7.91 -3.05 -19.80
C THR A 50 -6.78 -2.04 -20.06
N GLY A 51 -5.52 -2.49 -20.16
CA GLY A 51 -4.41 -1.59 -20.49
C GLY A 51 -3.00 -2.14 -20.29
N ASP A 52 -2.05 -1.21 -20.31
CA ASP A 52 -0.64 -1.45 -20.00
C ASP A 52 -0.32 -0.93 -18.59
N PHE A 53 0.60 -1.57 -17.88
CA PHE A 53 1.11 -1.11 -16.59
C PHE A 53 2.63 -1.08 -16.56
N SER A 54 3.19 -0.23 -15.71
CA SER A 54 4.61 -0.26 -15.35
C SER A 54 4.70 -0.45 -13.84
N LEU A 55 5.67 -1.23 -13.37
CA LEU A 55 5.83 -1.52 -11.95
C LEU A 55 7.27 -1.38 -11.51
N ALA A 56 7.48 -0.87 -10.29
CA ALA A 56 8.77 -0.87 -9.63
C ALA A 56 8.60 -0.89 -8.11
N VAL A 57 9.50 -1.59 -7.44
CA VAL A 57 9.62 -1.61 -5.98
C VAL A 57 11.09 -1.50 -5.60
N VAL A 58 11.40 -0.72 -4.57
CA VAL A 58 12.75 -0.62 -4.01
C VAL A 58 12.74 -1.04 -2.55
N GLN A 59 13.62 -1.96 -2.19
CA GLN A 59 13.77 -2.37 -0.80
C GLN A 59 14.59 -1.33 -0.04
N ALA A 60 13.92 -0.60 0.84
CA ALA A 60 14.55 0.35 1.76
C ALA A 60 14.83 -0.26 3.15
N ASN A 61 14.11 -1.31 3.54
CA ASN A 61 14.26 -1.95 4.86
C ASN A 61 15.04 -3.27 4.79
N LEU A 62 15.48 -3.77 5.95
CA LEU A 62 16.20 -5.06 6.05
C LEU A 62 15.39 -6.21 5.46
N VAL A 63 14.07 -6.17 5.68
CA VAL A 63 13.04 -6.95 5.02
C VAL A 63 12.11 -5.98 4.29
N LEU A 64 11.75 -6.26 3.04
CA LEU A 64 10.76 -5.47 2.32
C LEU A 64 9.39 -5.70 2.95
N GLU A 65 8.80 -4.63 3.51
CA GLU A 65 7.48 -4.67 4.14
C GLU A 65 6.39 -4.41 3.10
N ASP A 66 6.61 -3.50 2.15
CA ASP A 66 5.69 -3.24 1.04
C ASP A 66 5.39 -4.48 0.20
N GLN A 67 4.11 -4.71 -0.06
CA GLN A 67 3.59 -5.67 -1.02
C GLN A 67 2.75 -4.93 -2.07
N PHE A 68 2.56 -5.58 -3.21
CA PHE A 68 1.66 -5.09 -4.24
C PHE A 68 1.00 -6.27 -4.93
N GLN A 69 -0.13 -6.00 -5.56
CA GLN A 69 -0.88 -6.99 -6.31
C GLN A 69 -1.49 -6.33 -7.54
N ILE A 70 -1.44 -7.03 -8.68
CA ILE A 70 -2.24 -6.68 -9.84
C ILE A 70 -2.94 -7.96 -10.25
N GLU A 71 -4.25 -7.94 -10.41
CA GLU A 71 -5.02 -9.09 -10.90
C GLU A 71 -5.97 -8.62 -11.99
N SER A 72 -6.27 -9.51 -12.92
CA SER A 72 -7.26 -9.27 -13.96
C SER A 72 -8.13 -10.49 -14.12
N GLY A 73 -9.43 -10.27 -14.21
CA GLY A 73 -10.39 -11.36 -14.33
C GLY A 73 -11.77 -10.87 -14.73
N GLN A 74 -12.77 -11.72 -14.45
CA GLN A 74 -14.18 -11.47 -14.79
C GLN A 74 -14.71 -10.15 -14.21
N PHE A 75 -14.15 -9.69 -13.08
CA PHE A 75 -14.59 -8.50 -12.38
C PHE A 75 -13.72 -7.26 -12.66
N GLY A 76 -12.97 -7.29 -13.78
CA GLY A 76 -12.14 -6.18 -14.22
C GLY A 76 -10.70 -6.28 -13.73
N THR A 77 -10.08 -5.12 -13.48
CA THR A 77 -8.68 -5.02 -13.03
C THR A 77 -8.62 -4.60 -11.58
N PHE A 78 -7.92 -5.39 -10.77
CA PHE A 78 -7.61 -5.09 -9.38
C PHE A 78 -6.16 -4.65 -9.27
N VAL A 79 -5.91 -3.58 -8.52
CA VAL A 79 -4.58 -3.07 -8.19
C VAL A 79 -4.52 -2.86 -6.69
N GLY A 80 -3.50 -3.42 -6.04
CA GLY A 80 -3.26 -3.31 -4.61
C GLY A 80 -1.85 -2.78 -4.32
N VAL A 81 -1.75 -1.82 -3.40
CA VAL A 81 -0.48 -1.37 -2.81
C VAL A 81 -0.63 -1.43 -1.30
N TYR A 82 0.21 -2.23 -0.66
CA TYR A 82 0.13 -2.55 0.77
C TYR A 82 1.44 -2.17 1.43
N ASP A 83 1.43 -1.09 2.21
CA ASP A 83 2.62 -0.57 2.88
C ASP A 83 2.63 -1.08 4.31
N GLY A 84 3.49 -2.08 4.55
CA GLY A 84 3.60 -2.78 5.82
C GLY A 84 4.50 -2.06 6.82
N HIS A 85 4.15 -2.17 8.10
CA HIS A 85 4.96 -1.63 9.20
C HIS A 85 4.97 -2.55 10.42
N GLY A 86 6.11 -2.53 11.13
CA GLY A 86 6.34 -3.40 12.30
C GLY A 86 6.69 -4.84 11.93
N GLY A 87 6.71 -5.17 10.65
CA GLY A 87 6.86 -6.50 10.07
C GLY A 87 6.09 -6.62 8.75
N PRO A 88 6.49 -7.52 7.84
CA PRO A 88 5.81 -7.71 6.55
C PRO A 88 4.51 -8.52 6.65
N GLU A 89 4.20 -9.15 7.78
CA GLU A 89 3.17 -10.18 7.89
C GLU A 89 1.76 -9.67 7.57
N ALA A 90 1.39 -8.46 8.03
CA ALA A 90 0.09 -7.87 7.70
C ALA A 90 -0.04 -7.57 6.20
N ALA A 91 0.97 -6.92 5.60
CA ALA A 91 0.95 -6.61 4.17
C ALA A 91 0.93 -7.87 3.29
N ARG A 92 1.65 -8.92 3.69
CA ARG A 92 1.60 -10.24 3.04
C ARG A 92 0.23 -10.89 3.17
N TYR A 93 -0.35 -10.87 4.36
CA TYR A 93 -1.70 -11.40 4.56
C TYR A 93 -2.72 -10.67 3.68
N VAL A 94 -2.66 -9.34 3.63
CA VAL A 94 -3.53 -8.54 2.74
C VAL A 94 -3.33 -8.97 1.28
N CYS A 95 -2.08 -9.09 0.81
CA CYS A 95 -1.76 -9.51 -0.55
C CYS A 95 -2.28 -10.91 -0.89
N ASP A 96 -2.30 -11.83 0.07
CA ASP A 96 -2.77 -13.21 -0.12
C ASP A 96 -4.29 -13.35 -0.08
N ASN A 97 -5.01 -12.42 0.57
CA ASN A 97 -6.43 -12.60 0.89
C ASN A 97 -7.37 -11.54 0.32
N MET A 98 -6.94 -10.28 0.16
CA MET A 98 -7.83 -9.16 -0.19
C MET A 98 -8.57 -9.39 -1.52
N PHE A 99 -7.84 -9.78 -2.57
CA PHE A 99 -8.46 -10.08 -3.86
C PHE A 99 -9.40 -11.28 -3.79
N ASN A 100 -9.04 -12.33 -3.05
CA ASN A 100 -9.88 -13.52 -2.88
C ASN A 100 -11.18 -13.19 -2.14
N HIS A 101 -11.12 -12.38 -1.07
CA HIS A 101 -12.31 -11.90 -0.36
C HIS A 101 -13.21 -11.05 -1.25
N LEU A 102 -12.62 -10.17 -2.08
CA LEU A 102 -13.38 -9.42 -3.07
C LEU A 102 -14.05 -10.34 -4.09
N GLN A 103 -13.34 -11.34 -4.63
CA GLN A 103 -13.91 -12.30 -5.58
C GLN A 103 -15.06 -13.10 -4.98
N ALA A 104 -14.90 -13.58 -3.74
CA ALA A 104 -15.95 -14.31 -3.02
C ALA A 104 -17.18 -13.42 -2.82
N THR A 105 -16.97 -12.20 -2.32
CA THR A 105 -18.05 -11.22 -2.11
C THR A 105 -18.78 -10.89 -3.42
N LEU A 106 -18.05 -10.73 -4.53
CA LEU A 106 -18.63 -10.46 -5.85
C LEU A 106 -19.42 -11.65 -6.37
N ALA A 107 -18.95 -12.88 -6.16
CA ALA A 107 -19.68 -14.09 -6.56
C ALA A 107 -21.03 -14.21 -5.84
N GLU A 108 -21.09 -13.80 -4.56
CA GLU A 108 -22.32 -13.81 -3.77
C GLU A 108 -23.37 -12.80 -4.26
N VAL A 109 -22.94 -11.63 -4.76
CA VAL A 109 -23.85 -10.53 -5.15
C VAL A 109 -24.01 -10.34 -6.67
N GLY A 110 -23.70 -11.38 -7.46
CA GLY A 110 -23.95 -11.37 -8.91
C GLY A 110 -22.91 -10.62 -9.74
N GLY A 111 -21.70 -10.41 -9.20
CA GLY A 111 -20.53 -9.94 -9.95
C GLY A 111 -20.43 -8.43 -10.15
N VAL A 112 -21.22 -7.64 -9.44
CA VAL A 112 -21.21 -6.16 -9.53
C VAL A 112 -20.26 -5.56 -8.51
N VAL A 113 -19.27 -4.81 -8.99
CA VAL A 113 -18.36 -4.06 -8.10
C VAL A 113 -19.06 -2.80 -7.59
N THR A 114 -19.18 -2.69 -6.27
CA THR A 114 -19.71 -1.52 -5.55
C THR A 114 -18.83 -1.15 -4.36
N ALA A 115 -19.02 0.04 -3.80
CA ALA A 115 -18.33 0.45 -2.57
C ALA A 115 -18.58 -0.55 -1.43
N ASP A 116 -19.81 -1.06 -1.29
CA ASP A 116 -20.18 -2.06 -0.29
C ASP A 116 -19.42 -3.39 -0.47
N THR A 117 -19.31 -3.90 -1.70
CA THR A 117 -18.55 -5.15 -1.96
C THR A 117 -17.08 -5.01 -1.61
N ILE A 118 -16.49 -3.84 -1.86
CA ILE A 118 -15.11 -3.54 -1.51
C ILE A 118 -14.98 -3.41 0.01
N GLN A 119 -15.91 -2.71 0.67
CA GLN A 119 -15.92 -2.56 2.13
C GLN A 119 -16.02 -3.91 2.84
N ARG A 120 -16.87 -4.83 2.35
CA ARG A 120 -16.97 -6.21 2.87
C ARG A 120 -15.66 -6.99 2.71
N ALA A 121 -14.97 -6.86 1.58
CA ALA A 121 -13.66 -7.48 1.38
C ALA A 121 -12.60 -6.96 2.37
N PHE A 122 -12.62 -5.65 2.68
CA PHE A 122 -11.74 -5.07 3.71
C PHE A 122 -12.07 -5.61 5.11
N LEU A 123 -13.36 -5.67 5.46
CA LEU A 123 -13.82 -6.22 6.74
C LEU A 123 -13.37 -7.68 6.91
N GLN A 124 -13.63 -8.55 5.93
CA GLN A 124 -13.22 -9.95 5.95
C GLN A 124 -11.69 -10.10 6.06
N THR A 125 -10.93 -9.20 5.41
CA THR A 125 -9.46 -9.22 5.50
C THR A 125 -8.97 -8.84 6.89
N GLU A 126 -9.56 -7.82 7.52
CA GLU A 126 -9.23 -7.42 8.89
C GLU A 126 -9.60 -8.50 9.91
N GLU A 127 -10.81 -9.06 9.81
CA GLU A 127 -11.29 -10.12 10.70
C GLU A 127 -10.41 -11.36 10.61
N GLY A 128 -10.06 -11.78 9.38
CA GLY A 128 -9.18 -12.92 9.16
C GLY A 128 -7.75 -12.69 9.72
N PHE A 129 -7.21 -11.47 9.57
CA PHE A 129 -5.91 -11.16 10.18
C PHE A 129 -6.00 -11.12 11.71
N THR A 130 -7.08 -10.59 12.27
CA THR A 130 -7.32 -10.56 13.72
C THR A 130 -7.47 -11.98 14.29
N ALA A 131 -8.12 -12.90 13.56
CA ALA A 131 -8.17 -14.32 13.91
C ALA A 131 -6.76 -14.94 13.95
N ARG A 132 -5.92 -14.67 12.95
CA ARG A 132 -4.51 -15.12 12.93
C ARG A 132 -3.71 -14.61 14.13
N VAL A 133 -3.94 -13.36 14.55
CA VAL A 133 -3.32 -12.80 15.78
C VAL A 133 -3.81 -13.55 17.02
N SER A 134 -5.11 -13.83 17.12
CA SER A 134 -5.70 -14.61 18.22
C SER A 134 -5.08 -16.01 18.33
N GLU A 135 -5.06 -16.75 17.22
CA GLU A 135 -4.53 -18.12 17.13
C GLU A 135 -3.05 -18.22 17.51
N SER A 136 -2.28 -17.18 17.18
CA SER A 136 -0.83 -17.15 17.41
C SER A 136 -0.41 -16.37 18.65
N TRP A 137 -1.35 -15.83 19.43
CA TRP A 137 -1.05 -14.90 20.53
C TRP A 137 -0.05 -15.45 21.55
N SER A 138 -0.17 -16.73 21.90
CA SER A 138 0.71 -17.39 22.89
C SER A 138 2.13 -17.65 22.39
N THR A 139 2.34 -17.73 21.07
CA THR A 139 3.64 -18.11 20.46
C THR A 139 4.30 -16.96 19.70
N ARG A 140 3.51 -16.05 19.14
CA ARG A 140 3.94 -14.92 18.30
C ARG A 140 3.16 -13.63 18.65
N PRO A 141 3.19 -13.16 19.91
CA PRO A 141 2.43 -11.99 20.35
C PRO A 141 2.72 -10.70 19.58
N ASN A 142 3.94 -10.56 19.05
CA ASN A 142 4.33 -9.40 18.24
C ASN A 142 3.50 -9.25 16.94
N MET A 143 2.81 -10.31 16.48
CA MET A 143 1.86 -10.21 15.37
C MET A 143 0.74 -9.20 15.63
N ALA A 144 0.37 -8.95 16.89
CA ALA A 144 -0.62 -7.92 17.20
C ALA A 144 -0.12 -6.50 16.89
N THR A 145 1.20 -6.30 16.77
CA THR A 145 1.85 -4.99 16.58
C THR A 145 2.29 -4.73 15.15
N VAL A 146 2.04 -5.65 14.22
CA VAL A 146 2.29 -5.44 12.79
C VAL A 146 1.01 -4.95 12.12
N GLY A 147 1.16 -4.11 11.10
CA GLY A 147 0.03 -3.60 10.34
C GLY A 147 0.41 -3.24 8.92
N SER A 148 -0.60 -2.86 8.15
CA SER A 148 -0.43 -2.44 6.75
C SER A 148 -1.39 -1.32 6.43
N CYS A 149 -0.91 -0.27 5.77
CA CYS A 149 -1.77 0.56 4.93
C CYS A 149 -2.24 -0.30 3.75
N CYS A 150 -3.41 0.01 3.22
CA CYS A 150 -4.04 -0.79 2.19
C CYS A 150 -4.77 0.12 1.21
N LEU A 151 -4.17 0.25 0.03
CA LEU A 151 -4.74 0.96 -1.10
C LEU A 151 -5.16 -0.03 -2.17
N VAL A 152 -6.44 0.00 -2.52
CA VAL A 152 -7.04 -0.85 -3.55
C VAL A 152 -7.71 0.00 -4.62
N GLY A 153 -7.39 -0.29 -5.87
CA GLY A 153 -8.09 0.20 -7.06
C GLY A 153 -8.80 -0.94 -7.78
N VAL A 154 -10.07 -0.76 -8.12
CA VAL A 154 -10.83 -1.71 -8.94
C VAL A 154 -11.39 -0.99 -10.16
N ILE A 155 -10.97 -1.39 -11.35
CA ILE A 155 -11.48 -0.86 -12.62
C ILE A 155 -12.48 -1.86 -13.18
N PHE A 156 -13.76 -1.50 -13.14
CA PHE A 156 -14.87 -2.32 -13.62
C PHE A 156 -15.84 -1.46 -14.43
N GLN A 157 -16.19 -1.89 -15.65
CA GLN A 157 -17.13 -1.19 -16.54
C GLN A 157 -16.85 0.32 -16.70
N ARG A 158 -15.57 0.70 -16.90
CA ARG A 158 -15.09 2.10 -16.98
C ARG A 158 -15.27 2.93 -15.69
N THR A 159 -15.61 2.31 -14.57
CA THR A 159 -15.60 2.94 -13.26
C THR A 159 -14.37 2.49 -12.51
N LEU A 160 -13.61 3.46 -12.00
CA LEU A 160 -12.54 3.21 -11.04
C LEU A 160 -13.12 3.40 -9.63
N PHE A 161 -13.05 2.35 -8.81
CA PHE A 161 -13.23 2.45 -7.37
C PHE A 161 -11.86 2.53 -6.71
N VAL A 162 -11.67 3.49 -5.80
CA VAL A 162 -10.46 3.60 -4.99
C VAL A 162 -10.86 3.49 -3.53
N ALA A 163 -10.37 2.45 -2.86
CA ALA A 163 -10.50 2.26 -1.43
C ALA A 163 -9.12 2.45 -0.78
N ASN A 164 -9.02 3.41 0.14
CA ASN A 164 -7.78 3.71 0.82
C ASN A 164 -7.92 3.62 2.34
N LEU A 165 -6.89 3.06 2.96
CA LEU A 165 -6.72 2.98 4.39
C LEU A 165 -5.22 3.21 4.66
N GLY A 166 -4.90 4.15 5.54
CA GLY A 166 -3.56 4.73 5.65
C GLY A 166 -3.33 5.84 4.63
N ASP A 167 -2.10 6.00 4.19
CA ASP A 167 -1.55 7.18 3.50
C ASP A 167 -0.75 6.82 2.24
N SER A 168 -0.95 5.62 1.71
CA SER A 168 -0.76 5.36 0.30
C SER A 168 -1.72 6.25 -0.51
N ARG A 169 -1.39 6.52 -1.78
CA ARG A 169 -2.16 7.48 -2.59
C ARG A 169 -2.28 7.06 -4.05
N VAL A 170 -3.42 7.41 -4.65
CA VAL A 170 -3.68 7.34 -6.10
C VAL A 170 -3.72 8.74 -6.70
N VAL A 171 -2.99 8.94 -7.80
CA VAL A 171 -3.02 10.18 -8.58
C VAL A 171 -3.35 9.88 -10.03
N LEU A 172 -4.35 10.56 -10.57
CA LEU A 172 -4.76 10.55 -11.96
C LEU A 172 -4.02 11.65 -12.73
N GLY A 173 -3.38 11.27 -13.83
CA GLY A 173 -2.94 12.21 -14.87
C GLY A 173 -4.07 12.46 -15.88
N LYS A 174 -4.69 13.63 -15.84
CA LYS A 174 -5.83 14.01 -16.70
C LYS A 174 -5.41 15.05 -17.73
N LYS A 175 -5.63 14.81 -19.02
CA LYS A 175 -5.38 15.82 -20.06
C LYS A 175 -6.32 17.02 -19.89
N VAL A 176 -5.76 18.22 -19.95
CA VAL A 176 -6.49 19.48 -19.83
C VAL A 176 -6.34 20.30 -21.11
N GLY A 177 -7.48 20.76 -21.63
CA GLY A 177 -7.56 21.60 -22.83
C GLY A 177 -7.03 20.93 -24.10
N ASN A 178 -6.90 21.75 -25.15
CA ASN A 178 -6.42 21.30 -26.46
C ASN A 178 -4.89 21.44 -26.62
N THR A 179 -4.20 22.00 -25.62
CA THR A 179 -2.76 22.28 -25.65
C THR A 179 -1.90 21.07 -25.27
N GLY A 180 -2.52 19.96 -24.87
CA GLY A 180 -1.82 18.73 -24.49
C GLY A 180 -1.30 18.69 -23.06
N GLY A 181 -1.59 19.71 -22.23
CA GLY A 181 -1.21 19.75 -20.83
C GLY A 181 -1.87 18.65 -19.99
N ILE A 182 -1.28 18.33 -18.85
CA ILE A 182 -1.77 17.31 -17.92
C ILE A 182 -1.94 17.89 -16.51
N ALA A 183 -3.07 17.60 -15.87
CA ALA A 183 -3.31 17.90 -14.48
C ALA A 183 -3.14 16.65 -13.62
N ALA A 184 -2.63 16.85 -12.41
CA ALA A 184 -2.56 15.83 -11.38
C ALA A 184 -3.79 15.94 -10.47
N ILE A 185 -4.57 14.86 -10.38
CA ILE A 185 -5.79 14.80 -9.56
C ILE A 185 -5.65 13.65 -8.58
N GLN A 186 -5.62 13.95 -7.29
CA GLN A 186 -5.60 12.93 -6.24
C GLN A 186 -6.97 12.25 -6.14
N LEU A 187 -6.99 10.92 -6.13
CA LEU A 187 -8.19 10.08 -6.10
C LEU A 187 -8.26 9.23 -4.83
N SER A 188 -7.69 9.72 -3.73
CA SER A 188 -7.69 9.02 -2.44
C SER A 188 -7.56 10.00 -1.27
N THR A 189 -8.32 9.79 -0.21
CA THR A 189 -8.11 10.47 1.09
C THR A 189 -7.02 9.74 1.86
N GLU A 190 -6.07 10.48 2.43
CA GLU A 190 -4.98 9.93 3.24
C GLU A 190 -5.31 10.03 4.72
N HIS A 191 -4.98 8.98 5.48
CA HIS A 191 -5.31 8.84 6.88
C HIS A 191 -4.04 8.91 7.74
N ASN A 192 -3.36 10.06 7.68
CA ASN A 192 -2.10 10.33 8.40
C ASN A 192 -2.27 11.53 9.34
N ALA A 193 -1.85 11.38 10.59
CA ALA A 193 -1.96 12.40 11.64
C ALA A 193 -1.19 13.69 11.35
N ASN A 194 -0.34 13.75 10.32
CA ASN A 194 0.26 15.00 9.85
C ASN A 194 -0.72 15.90 9.10
N PHE A 195 -1.88 15.40 8.67
CA PHE A 195 -2.97 16.22 8.15
C PHE A 195 -3.88 16.70 9.29
N GLU A 196 -4.31 17.97 9.24
CA GLU A 196 -5.10 18.58 10.34
C GLU A 196 -6.51 18.01 10.43
N ASP A 197 -7.14 17.72 9.31
CA ASP A 197 -8.45 17.06 9.23
C ASP A 197 -8.43 15.69 9.92
N VAL A 198 -7.40 14.87 9.71
CA VAL A 198 -7.22 13.59 10.41
C VAL A 198 -7.01 13.80 11.91
N ARG A 199 -6.32 14.87 12.32
CA ARG A 199 -6.16 15.21 13.75
C ARG A 199 -7.49 15.64 14.37
N GLN A 200 -8.31 16.40 13.66
CA GLN A 200 -9.65 16.79 14.12
C GLN A 200 -10.55 15.56 14.24
N GLU A 201 -10.62 14.70 13.21
CA GLU A 201 -11.37 13.45 13.24
C GLU A 201 -10.98 12.59 14.46
N LEU A 202 -9.68 12.41 14.71
CA LEU A 202 -9.20 11.64 15.86
C LEU A 202 -9.64 12.22 17.21
N LYS A 203 -9.59 13.55 17.35
CA LYS A 203 -10.03 14.25 18.58
C LYS A 203 -11.55 14.17 18.77
N GLU A 204 -12.32 14.26 17.69
CA GLU A 204 -13.79 14.13 17.72
C GLU A 204 -14.23 12.72 18.09
N LEU A 205 -13.55 11.69 17.58
CA LEU A 205 -13.81 10.30 17.93
C LEU A 205 -13.37 9.94 19.35
N HIS A 206 -12.38 10.65 19.90
CA HIS A 206 -11.81 10.37 21.23
C HIS A 206 -11.80 11.64 22.11
N PRO A 207 -12.97 12.23 22.43
CA PRO A 207 -13.05 13.53 23.11
C PRO A 207 -12.46 13.52 24.53
N ASN A 208 -12.34 12.33 25.14
CA ASN A 208 -11.82 12.15 26.49
C ASN A 208 -10.34 11.71 26.52
N ASP A 209 -9.69 11.58 25.35
CA ASP A 209 -8.28 11.16 25.25
C ASP A 209 -7.41 12.33 24.79
N PRO A 210 -6.89 13.17 25.71
CA PRO A 210 -6.03 14.30 25.35
C PRO A 210 -4.71 13.87 24.70
N GLN A 211 -4.37 12.58 24.75
CA GLN A 211 -3.17 12.01 24.16
C GLN A 211 -3.45 11.27 22.84
N ILE A 212 -4.66 11.38 22.26
CA ILE A 212 -5.00 10.68 21.02
C ILE A 212 -4.06 11.03 19.87
N VAL A 213 -3.61 12.29 19.79
CA VAL A 213 -2.61 12.76 18.84
C VAL A 213 -1.49 13.52 19.55
N VAL A 214 -0.25 13.09 19.35
CA VAL A 214 0.93 13.64 20.02
C VAL A 214 1.99 14.01 18.98
N LEU A 215 2.51 15.24 19.09
CA LEU A 215 3.66 15.67 18.32
C LEU A 215 4.95 15.15 18.96
N LYS A 216 5.63 14.18 18.33
CA LYS A 216 6.92 13.65 18.78
C LYS A 216 7.98 13.86 17.72
N HIS A 217 9.10 14.48 18.10
CA HIS A 217 10.22 14.75 17.19
C HIS A 217 9.79 15.46 15.89
N GLY A 218 8.89 16.45 15.99
CA GLY A 218 8.39 17.21 14.85
C GLY A 218 7.40 16.46 13.95
N VAL A 219 6.89 15.30 14.38
CA VAL A 219 5.98 14.46 13.62
C VAL A 219 4.74 14.11 14.46
N TRP A 220 3.55 14.31 13.90
CA TRP A 220 2.29 13.95 14.57
C TRP A 220 2.08 12.43 14.54
N ARG A 221 1.66 11.86 15.67
CA ARG A 221 1.44 10.43 15.85
C ARG A 221 0.21 10.15 16.69
N VAL A 222 -0.57 9.16 16.29
CA VAL A 222 -1.66 8.55 17.06
C VAL A 222 -1.07 7.87 18.30
N LYS A 223 -1.55 8.27 19.50
CA LYS A 223 -1.03 7.90 20.83
C LYS A 223 0.48 8.05 20.98
N GLY A 224 1.11 8.90 20.16
CA GLY A 224 2.57 9.05 20.14
C GLY A 224 3.33 7.82 19.63
N ILE A 225 2.66 6.90 18.91
CA ILE A 225 3.24 5.63 18.43
C ILE A 225 3.34 5.63 16.90
N ILE A 226 2.21 5.72 16.17
CA ILE A 226 2.16 5.58 14.70
C ILE A 226 1.59 6.82 14.02
N GLN A 227 1.94 7.09 12.76
CA GLN A 227 1.42 8.24 12.04
C GLN A 227 0.05 8.01 11.39
N VAL A 228 -0.26 6.79 10.96
CA VAL A 228 -1.55 6.50 10.31
C VAL A 228 -2.67 6.29 11.34
N SER A 229 -3.88 6.74 11.03
CA SER A 229 -5.08 6.52 11.85
C SER A 229 -5.87 5.30 11.43
N ARG A 230 -5.57 4.74 10.26
CA ARG A 230 -6.25 3.56 9.71
C ARG A 230 -5.25 2.55 9.14
N SER A 231 -5.43 1.27 9.45
CA SER A 231 -4.58 0.15 9.00
C SER A 231 -5.36 -1.15 8.99
N ILE A 232 -4.90 -2.16 8.23
CA ILE A 232 -5.22 -3.56 8.49
C ILE A 232 -4.18 -4.08 9.49
N GLY A 233 -4.61 -4.90 10.45
CA GLY A 233 -3.75 -5.34 11.55
C GLY A 233 -3.65 -4.29 12.65
N ASP A 234 -2.49 -4.16 13.29
CA ASP A 234 -2.31 -3.30 14.47
C ASP A 234 -3.36 -3.56 15.56
N VAL A 235 -3.67 -4.85 15.72
CA VAL A 235 -4.76 -5.37 16.52
C VAL A 235 -4.66 -4.90 17.98
N TYR A 236 -3.43 -4.67 18.48
CA TYR A 236 -3.18 -4.10 19.81
C TYR A 236 -3.74 -2.67 20.02
N MET A 237 -4.00 -1.90 18.96
CA MET A 237 -4.65 -0.57 19.03
C MET A 237 -6.14 -0.62 18.69
N LYS A 238 -6.70 -1.82 18.48
CA LYS A 238 -8.10 -2.04 18.12
C LYS A 238 -8.86 -2.87 19.15
N HIS A 239 -8.17 -3.84 19.78
CA HIS A 239 -8.75 -4.68 20.83
C HIS A 239 -7.87 -4.68 22.08
N ALA A 240 -8.44 -4.26 23.22
CA ALA A 240 -7.71 -4.04 24.48
C ALA A 240 -7.02 -5.31 24.99
N GLN A 241 -7.59 -6.49 24.70
CA GLN A 241 -7.03 -7.78 25.08
C GLN A 241 -5.65 -8.10 24.49
N TYR A 242 -5.23 -7.38 23.45
CA TYR A 242 -3.88 -7.52 22.88
C TYR A 242 -2.96 -6.35 23.23
N ASN A 243 -3.44 -5.31 23.93
CA ASN A 243 -2.61 -4.23 24.44
C ASN A 243 -2.04 -4.57 25.83
N ARG A 244 -1.34 -5.70 25.94
CA ARG A 244 -0.82 -6.21 27.22
C ARG A 244 0.37 -7.14 27.00
N GLU A 245 0.99 -7.58 28.10
CA GLU A 245 2.00 -8.64 28.00
C GLU A 245 1.46 -9.84 27.24
N PRO A 246 2.28 -10.47 26.37
CA PRO A 246 3.73 -10.32 26.27
C PRO A 246 4.25 -9.35 25.17
N ILE A 247 3.44 -8.44 24.61
CA ILE A 247 4.00 -7.45 23.65
C ILE A 247 4.97 -6.48 24.35
N ASN A 248 5.94 -5.98 23.59
CA ASN A 248 6.95 -5.06 24.12
C ASN A 248 6.31 -3.79 24.72
N ALA A 249 6.84 -3.33 25.85
CA ALA A 249 6.36 -2.14 26.56
C ALA A 249 6.21 -0.89 25.69
N LYS A 250 7.05 -0.70 24.66
CA LYS A 250 6.97 0.45 23.75
C LYS A 250 5.67 0.50 22.92
N PHE A 251 4.98 -0.62 22.77
CA PHE A 251 3.69 -0.72 22.07
C PHE A 251 2.50 -0.71 23.05
N ARG A 252 2.72 -0.86 24.36
CA ARG A 252 1.61 -0.84 25.30
C ARG A 252 1.18 0.60 25.53
N LEU A 253 -0.12 0.85 25.42
CA LEU A 253 -0.71 2.13 25.78
C LEU A 253 -0.66 2.24 27.32
N PRO A 254 -0.30 3.42 27.86
CA PRO A 254 -0.21 3.61 29.31
C PRO A 254 -1.59 3.57 29.99
N GLU A 255 -2.63 4.00 29.28
CA GLU A 255 -4.01 4.05 29.75
C GLU A 255 -4.83 2.91 29.11
N PRO A 256 -5.83 2.35 29.84
CA PRO A 256 -6.75 1.37 29.28
C PRO A 256 -7.45 1.89 28.04
N MET A 257 -7.72 0.98 27.10
CA MET A 257 -8.40 1.30 25.85
C MET A 257 -9.88 0.90 25.96
N ASP A 258 -10.74 1.91 26.12
CA ASP A 258 -12.19 1.71 26.22
C ASP A 258 -12.87 1.55 24.84
N MET A 259 -12.19 1.97 23.77
CA MET A 259 -12.65 1.88 22.39
C MET A 259 -11.47 1.76 21.40
N PRO A 260 -11.67 1.23 20.19
CA PRO A 260 -10.59 1.12 19.19
C PRO A 260 -9.98 2.48 18.85
N ILE A 261 -8.65 2.59 18.96
CA ILE A 261 -7.89 3.82 18.64
C ILE A 261 -7.67 3.97 17.13
N MET A 262 -7.62 2.86 16.40
CA MET A 262 -7.45 2.84 14.95
C MET A 262 -8.60 2.13 14.25
N SER A 263 -8.84 2.50 13.00
CA SER A 263 -9.91 1.91 12.18
C SER A 263 -9.36 1.05 11.04
N ALA A 264 -10.09 -0.02 10.70
CA ALA A 264 -9.87 -0.82 9.50
C ALA A 264 -10.85 -0.46 8.36
N THR A 265 -11.65 0.59 8.53
CA THR A 265 -12.64 1.02 7.55
C THR A 265 -12.00 1.91 6.48
N PRO A 266 -11.99 1.50 5.20
CA PRO A 266 -11.43 2.32 4.13
C PRO A 266 -12.34 3.51 3.81
N THR A 267 -11.74 4.60 3.32
CA THR A 267 -12.48 5.61 2.57
C THR A 267 -12.55 5.17 1.12
N ILE A 268 -13.76 5.10 0.57
CA ILE A 268 -14.00 4.60 -0.79
C ILE A 268 -14.59 5.72 -1.65
N ILE A 269 -13.96 5.98 -2.79
CA ILE A 269 -14.50 6.87 -3.82
C ILE A 269 -14.70 6.12 -5.13
N SER A 270 -15.65 6.57 -5.95
CA SER A 270 -15.82 6.11 -7.32
C SER A 270 -15.55 7.26 -8.30
N HIS A 271 -14.89 6.94 -9.40
CA HIS A 271 -14.54 7.87 -10.47
C HIS A 271 -14.89 7.24 -11.82
N GLN A 272 -15.77 7.89 -12.58
CA GLN A 272 -16.10 7.44 -13.93
C GLN A 272 -14.97 7.82 -14.90
N LEU A 273 -14.28 6.82 -15.45
CA LEU A 273 -13.16 7.04 -16.37
C LEU A 273 -13.61 7.71 -17.67
N GLN A 274 -12.99 8.85 -17.94
CA GLN A 274 -13.22 9.69 -19.12
C GLN A 274 -12.12 9.50 -20.16
N ALA A 275 -12.39 9.89 -21.40
CA ALA A 275 -11.41 9.78 -22.50
C ALA A 275 -10.13 10.62 -22.29
N ASN A 276 -10.19 11.66 -21.44
CA ASN A 276 -9.04 12.48 -21.09
C ASN A 276 -8.26 11.97 -19.86
N ASP A 277 -8.72 10.92 -19.20
CA ASP A 277 -8.00 10.27 -18.10
C ASP A 277 -6.90 9.39 -18.70
N SER A 278 -5.64 9.81 -18.55
CA SER A 278 -4.53 9.25 -19.36
C SER A 278 -3.78 8.11 -18.67
N PHE A 279 -3.60 8.19 -17.35
CA PHE A 279 -2.95 7.16 -16.55
C PHE A 279 -3.23 7.36 -15.05
N LEU A 280 -3.04 6.30 -14.28
CA LEU A 280 -3.13 6.31 -12.81
C LEU A 280 -1.77 5.94 -12.21
N ILE A 281 -1.41 6.57 -11.10
CA ILE A 281 -0.22 6.24 -10.30
C ILE A 281 -0.70 5.76 -8.94
N PHE A 282 -0.49 4.49 -8.63
CA PHE A 282 -0.70 3.90 -7.31
C PHE A 282 0.66 3.74 -6.63
N ALA A 283 0.85 4.30 -5.44
CA ALA A 283 2.09 4.14 -4.70
C ALA A 283 1.90 4.31 -3.17
N SER A 284 2.83 3.72 -2.41
CA SER A 284 2.99 3.91 -0.97
C SER A 284 3.59 5.28 -0.64
N ASP A 285 3.64 5.61 0.65
CA ASP A 285 4.21 6.87 1.14
C ASP A 285 5.69 7.04 0.72
N GLY A 286 6.42 5.94 0.53
CA GLY A 286 7.81 5.93 0.08
C GLY A 286 8.03 6.65 -1.26
N LEU A 287 6.98 6.83 -2.08
CA LEU A 287 7.01 7.74 -3.23
C LEU A 287 6.58 9.17 -2.84
N TRP A 288 5.42 9.28 -2.20
CA TRP A 288 4.71 10.55 -1.98
C TRP A 288 5.35 11.45 -0.91
N GLU A 289 6.18 10.90 -0.01
CA GLU A 289 7.04 11.68 0.89
C GLU A 289 8.14 12.44 0.13
N HIS A 290 8.44 12.04 -1.11
CA HIS A 290 9.51 12.60 -1.92
C HIS A 290 9.02 13.40 -3.12
N LEU A 291 7.93 12.98 -3.78
CA LEU A 291 7.43 13.65 -4.97
C LEU A 291 6.05 14.27 -4.73
N SER A 292 5.83 15.48 -5.25
CA SER A 292 4.48 16.04 -5.36
C SER A 292 3.67 15.32 -6.44
N ASN A 293 2.34 15.47 -6.39
CA ASN A 293 1.43 14.90 -7.38
C ASN A 293 1.78 15.39 -8.80
N GLU A 294 2.03 16.67 -8.96
CA GLU A 294 2.39 17.34 -10.22
C GLU A 294 3.71 16.79 -10.73
N LYS A 295 4.73 16.70 -9.88
CA LYS A 295 6.05 16.21 -10.29
C LYS A 295 5.98 14.75 -10.76
N ALA A 296 5.22 13.90 -10.07
CA ALA A 296 5.02 12.51 -10.46
C ALA A 296 4.30 12.40 -11.81
N VAL A 297 3.20 13.14 -11.98
CA VAL A 297 2.44 13.18 -13.24
C VAL A 297 3.29 13.70 -14.39
N ASP A 298 4.09 14.75 -14.18
CA ASP A 298 5.01 15.30 -15.20
C ASP A 298 6.06 14.28 -15.62
N ILE A 299 6.63 13.52 -14.68
CA ILE A 299 7.60 12.46 -14.98
C ILE A 299 6.96 11.39 -15.87
N VAL A 300 5.72 10.99 -15.58
CA VAL A 300 5.03 9.96 -16.38
C VAL A 300 4.62 10.51 -17.74
N HIS A 301 4.10 11.73 -17.80
CA HIS A 301 3.58 12.34 -19.02
C HIS A 301 4.67 12.64 -20.05
N ASN A 302 5.82 13.16 -19.61
CA ASN A 302 6.89 13.62 -20.49
C ASN A 302 7.86 12.51 -20.93
N HIS A 303 7.57 11.24 -20.63
CA HIS A 303 8.44 10.11 -20.95
C HIS A 303 7.67 8.92 -21.53
N PRO A 304 8.34 8.00 -22.26
CA PRO A 304 7.69 6.80 -22.80
C PRO A 304 7.04 5.95 -21.70
N ARG A 305 5.84 5.41 -21.94
CA ARG A 305 5.10 4.61 -20.93
C ARG A 305 5.91 3.48 -20.29
N ALA A 306 6.76 2.82 -21.08
CA ALA A 306 7.65 1.78 -20.59
C ALA A 306 8.66 2.36 -19.57
N GLY A 307 8.70 1.77 -18.37
CA GLY A 307 9.60 2.14 -17.28
C GLY A 307 9.14 3.35 -16.45
N SER A 308 7.87 3.77 -16.56
CA SER A 308 7.32 4.88 -15.78
C SER A 308 7.49 4.69 -14.28
N ALA A 309 7.14 3.53 -13.73
CA ALA A 309 7.29 3.27 -12.31
C ALA A 309 8.76 3.29 -11.87
N LYS A 310 9.65 2.72 -12.69
CA LYS A 310 11.10 2.76 -12.44
C LYS A 310 11.65 4.18 -12.39
N ARG A 311 11.19 5.07 -13.29
CA ARG A 311 11.59 6.48 -13.29
C ARG A 311 11.08 7.22 -12.06
N LEU A 312 9.83 6.98 -11.66
CA LEU A 312 9.26 7.55 -10.43
C LEU A 312 10.08 7.15 -9.21
N VAL A 313 10.38 5.85 -9.04
CA VAL A 313 11.20 5.37 -7.92
C VAL A 313 12.61 5.99 -7.95
N LYS A 314 13.25 6.08 -9.12
CA LYS A 314 14.56 6.73 -9.25
C LYS A 314 14.51 8.22 -8.86
N ALA A 315 13.49 8.94 -9.30
CA ALA A 315 13.31 10.35 -8.95
C ALA A 315 13.07 10.54 -7.44
N ALA A 316 12.25 9.69 -6.83
CA ALA A 316 12.02 9.72 -5.39
C ALA A 316 13.31 9.45 -4.60
N LEU A 317 14.11 8.47 -5.00
CA LEU A 317 15.40 8.21 -4.35
C LEU A 317 16.42 9.35 -4.53
N GLN A 318 16.41 10.04 -5.67
CA GLN A 318 17.25 11.23 -5.88
C GLN A 318 16.84 12.36 -4.93
N GLU A 319 15.53 12.60 -4.80
CA GLU A 319 15.01 13.62 -3.88
C GLU A 319 15.23 13.24 -2.41
N ALA A 320 15.12 11.96 -2.07
CA ALA A 320 15.48 11.43 -0.75
C ALA A 320 16.97 11.66 -0.43
N ALA A 321 17.87 11.45 -1.41
CA ALA A 321 19.30 11.74 -1.25
C ALA A 321 19.54 13.25 -1.05
N ARG A 322 18.87 14.09 -1.84
CA ARG A 322 18.96 15.56 -1.74
C ARG A 322 18.51 16.07 -0.37
N LYS A 323 17.37 15.59 0.15
CA LYS A 323 16.86 15.93 1.49
C LYS A 323 17.82 15.54 2.63
N ARG A 324 18.76 14.63 2.36
CA ARG A 324 19.80 14.17 3.32
C ARG A 324 21.17 14.81 3.08
N GLU A 325 21.29 15.72 2.11
CA GLU A 325 22.57 16.31 1.71
C GLU A 325 23.63 15.26 1.29
N MET A 326 23.19 14.13 0.73
CA MET A 326 24.05 13.04 0.28
C MET A 326 23.99 12.83 -1.24
N ARG A 327 25.03 12.23 -1.82
CA ARG A 327 24.97 11.79 -3.22
C ARG A 327 24.09 10.55 -3.36
N TYR A 328 23.40 10.44 -4.50
CA TYR A 328 22.61 9.25 -4.84
C TYR A 328 23.44 7.95 -4.82
N SER A 329 24.70 8.01 -5.26
CA SER A 329 25.64 6.88 -5.19
C SER A 329 25.87 6.38 -3.78
N ASP A 330 25.85 7.28 -2.81
CA ASP A 330 26.16 6.99 -1.42
C ASP A 330 24.90 6.46 -0.73
N LEU A 331 23.73 7.00 -1.06
CA LEU A 331 22.43 6.46 -0.63
C LEU A 331 22.26 4.99 -1.03
N ARG A 332 22.77 4.54 -2.18
CA ARG A 332 22.73 3.13 -2.62
C ARG A 332 23.70 2.21 -1.87
N LYS A 333 24.69 2.78 -1.16
CA LYS A 333 25.76 2.06 -0.45
C LYS A 333 25.57 2.00 1.07
N ILE A 334 24.57 2.71 1.61
CA ILE A 334 24.28 2.70 3.05
C ILE A 334 23.98 1.25 3.48
N ASP A 335 24.56 0.81 4.59
CA ASP A 335 24.34 -0.52 5.13
C ASP A 335 22.86 -0.71 5.51
N LYS A 336 22.25 -1.89 5.30
CA LYS A 336 20.82 -2.17 5.61
C LYS A 336 20.47 -1.96 7.09
N LYS A 337 21.46 -2.07 7.98
CA LYS A 337 21.32 -1.68 9.41
C LYS A 337 21.23 -0.15 9.61
N LYS A 338 21.75 0.64 8.66
CA LYS A 338 21.77 2.10 8.61
C LYS A 338 20.83 2.71 7.56
N TYR A 339 20.16 1.89 6.73
CA TYR A 339 18.90 2.26 6.09
C TYR A 339 17.83 2.40 7.20
N MET A 340 18.03 3.38 8.07
CA MET A 340 16.95 4.14 8.68
C MET A 340 16.42 5.07 7.59
N VAL A 341 15.89 4.49 6.52
CA VAL A 341 14.80 5.16 5.82
C VAL A 341 13.68 5.09 6.84
N TYR A 342 13.58 6.16 7.62
CA TYR A 342 12.31 6.54 8.20
C TYR A 342 11.34 6.61 7.01
N SER A 343 10.70 5.49 6.66
CA SER A 343 9.24 5.57 6.56
C SER A 343 8.85 6.19 7.89
N ARG A 344 8.40 7.44 7.86
CA ARG A 344 8.14 8.20 9.09
C ARG A 344 7.12 7.46 9.97
N LYS A 345 6.43 6.45 9.43
CA LYS A 345 5.48 5.55 10.10
C LYS A 345 6.11 4.62 11.13
N ARG A 346 7.43 4.45 11.15
CA ARG A 346 8.07 3.56 12.12
C ARG A 346 7.82 4.02 13.55
N ARG A 347 7.32 3.09 14.37
CA ARG A 347 6.86 3.22 15.75
C ARG A 347 7.97 3.29 16.78
#